data_AF-A0A497RFA8-F1
#
_entry.id   AF-A0A497RFA8-F1
#
_cell.length_a   1.000
_cell.length_b   1.000
_cell.length_c   1.000
_cell.angle_alpha   90.00
_cell.angle_beta   90.00
_cell.angle_gamma   90.00
#
_symmetry.space_group_name_H-M   'P 1'
#
loop_
_entity.id
_entity.type
_entity.pdbx_description
1 polymer ?
#
loop_
_entity_poly.entity_id
_entity_poly.type
_entity_poly.pdbx_seq_one_letter_code
_entity_poly.pdbx_strand_id
1 'polypeptide(L)' 'IPLFPAGRFSNLNPPDKKAVEVVREECGEHIKQMRHCAFCRADAAGLLKDCKTIFDYT' A
#
# COMPACT_ATOMS: atom_id res chain seq x y z
N ILE A 1 0.24 -5.99 -2.19
CA ILE A 1 -0.21 -4.57 -2.17
C ILE A 1 -1.44 -4.47 -3.08
N PRO A 2 -2.52 -3.77 -2.72
CA PRO A 2 -3.69 -3.64 -3.59
C PRO A 2 -3.44 -2.72 -4.80
N LEU A 3 -4.26 -2.86 -5.85
CA LEU A 3 -4.20 -2.00 -7.04
C LEU A 3 -4.56 -0.55 -6.71
N PHE A 4 -3.71 0.40 -7.12
CA PHE A 4 -4.04 1.83 -7.17
C PHE A 4 -4.41 2.22 -8.62
N PRO A 5 -5.61 2.75 -8.87
CA PRO A 5 -6.11 2.98 -10.23
C PRO A 5 -5.50 4.25 -10.84
N ALA A 6 -4.29 4.13 -11.40
CA ALA A 6 -3.58 5.24 -12.03
C ALA A 6 -2.86 4.82 -13.32
N GLY A 7 -2.48 5.81 -14.14
CA GLY A 7 -1.77 5.59 -15.40
C GLY A 7 -2.56 4.70 -16.36
N ARG A 8 -1.93 3.64 -16.89
CA ARG A 8 -2.56 2.69 -17.81
C ARG A 8 -3.70 1.87 -17.18
N PHE A 9 -3.79 1.85 -15.86
CA PHE A 9 -4.80 1.08 -15.11
C PHE A 9 -5.90 1.98 -14.51
N SER A 10 -6.01 3.24 -14.96
CA SER A 10 -7.00 4.19 -14.45
C SER A 10 -8.45 3.73 -14.60
N ASN A 11 -8.72 2.85 -15.57
CA ASN A 11 -10.07 2.36 -15.87
C ASN A 11 -10.45 1.11 -15.06
N LEU A 12 -9.56 0.60 -14.21
CA LEU A 12 -9.81 -0.55 -13.35
C LEU A 12 -10.24 -0.09 -11.97
N ASN A 13 -11.10 -0.88 -11.31
CA ASN A 13 -11.49 -0.63 -9.93
C ASN A 13 -10.47 -1.25 -8.96
N PRO A 14 -10.17 -0.57 -7.84
CA PRO A 14 -9.38 -1.19 -6.78
C PRO A 14 -10.14 -2.40 -6.20
N PRO A 15 -9.42 -3.45 -5.75
CA PRO A 15 -10.05 -4.60 -5.12
C PRO A 15 -10.69 -4.22 -3.78
N ASP A 16 -11.76 -4.92 -3.41
CA ASP A 16 -12.37 -4.73 -2.09
C ASP A 16 -11.43 -5.13 -0.95
N LYS A 17 -11.56 -4.48 0.20
CA LYS A 17 -10.72 -4.72 1.37
C LYS A 17 -10.82 -6.17 1.85
N LYS A 18 -12.02 -6.77 1.82
CA LYS A 18 -12.21 -8.17 2.24
C LYS A 18 -11.46 -9.13 1.32
N ALA A 19 -11.55 -8.91 0.01
CA ALA A 19 -10.84 -9.73 -0.98
C ALA A 19 -9.32 -9.68 -0.76
N VAL A 20 -8.78 -8.51 -0.45
CA VAL A 20 -7.33 -8.34 -0.17
C VAL A 20 -6.92 -9.07 1.12
N GLU A 21 -7.75 -9.03 2.18
CA GLU A 21 -7.45 -9.75 3.43
C GLU A 21 -7.50 -11.27 3.24
N VAL A 22 -8.49 -11.80 2.51
CA VAL A 22 -8.58 -13.25 2.23
C VAL A 22 -7.31 -13.75 1.54
N VAL A 23 -6.89 -13.08 0.45
CA VAL A 23 -5.68 -13.46 -0.29
C VAL A 23 -4.43 -13.35 0.60
N ARG A 24 -4.36 -12.36 1.49
CA ARG A 24 -3.25 -12.24 2.45
C ARG A 24 -3.25 -13.36 3.49
N GLU A 25 -4.40 -13.81 3.95
CA GLU A 25 -4.49 -14.92 4.91
C GLU A 25 -4.03 -16.22 4.27
N GLU A 26 -4.53 -16.53 3.07
CA GLU A 26 -4.10 -17.70 2.27
C GLU A 26 -2.59 -17.67 1.99
N CYS A 27 -2.07 -16.53 1.52
CA CYS A 27 -0.63 -16.39 1.27
C CYS A 27 0.20 -16.39 2.57
N GLY A 28 -0.42 -16.07 3.71
CA GLY A 28 0.17 -16.06 5.04
C GLY A 28 0.58 -17.44 5.55
N GLU A 29 -0.05 -18.50 5.04
CA GLU A 29 0.31 -19.89 5.35
C GLU A 29 1.70 -20.26 4.82
N HIS A 30 2.14 -19.60 3.74
CA HIS A 30 3.41 -19.87 3.09
C HIS A 30 4.50 -18.87 3.48
N ILE A 31 4.17 -17.58 3.60
CA ILE A 31 5.12 -16.52 3.94
C ILE A 31 4.45 -15.40 4.73
N LYS A 32 5.19 -14.83 5.70
CA LYS A 32 4.73 -13.67 6.48
C LYS A 32 4.35 -12.51 5.56
N GLN A 33 3.10 -12.09 5.64
CA GLN A 33 2.57 -10.99 4.84
C GLN A 33 2.82 -9.62 5.48
N MET A 34 3.17 -8.63 4.65
CA MET A 34 3.25 -7.22 5.04
C MET A 34 1.84 -6.60 5.15
N ARG A 35 1.48 -6.06 6.32
CA ARG A 35 0.15 -5.46 6.59
C ARG A 35 0.13 -3.94 6.78
N HIS A 36 1.28 -3.26 6.78
CA HIS A 36 1.38 -1.81 7.08
C HIS A 36 1.54 -0.92 5.84
N CYS A 37 1.32 -1.44 4.63
CA CYS A 37 1.48 -0.67 3.40
C CYS A 37 0.46 0.49 3.35
N ALA A 38 0.93 1.71 3.11
CA ALA A 38 0.12 2.93 3.10
C ALA A 38 0.15 3.68 1.76
N PHE A 39 0.66 3.07 0.68
CA PHE A 39 0.91 3.74 -0.60
C PHE A 39 1.82 4.97 -0.46
N CYS A 40 2.99 4.78 0.17
CA CYS A 40 3.93 5.87 0.41
C CYS A 40 4.35 6.57 -0.90
N ARG A 41 4.46 7.89 -0.87
CA ARG A 41 5.03 8.68 -1.97
C ARG A 41 6.56 8.53 -2.00
N ALA A 42 7.14 8.78 -3.17
CA ALA A 42 8.59 8.65 -3.38
C ALA A 42 9.43 9.66 -2.56
N ASP A 43 8.83 10.77 -2.17
CA ASP A 43 9.42 11.84 -1.37
C ASP A 43 9.07 11.76 0.12
N ALA A 44 8.45 10.66 0.58
CA ALA A 44 8.13 10.46 1.99
C ALA A 44 9.40 10.27 2.85
N ALA A 45 9.43 10.88 4.02
CA ALA A 45 10.51 10.80 5.00
C ALA A 45 9.97 10.57 6.43
N GLY A 46 10.78 10.02 7.34
CA GLY A 46 10.37 9.74 8.73
C GLY A 46 9.73 8.36 8.93
N LEU A 47 8.90 8.22 9.97
CA LEU A 47 8.25 6.95 10.29
C LEU A 47 6.97 6.74 9.46
N LEU A 48 6.63 5.46 9.23
CA LEU A 48 5.33 5.09 8.65
C LEU A 48 4.19 5.68 9.50
N LYS A 49 3.24 6.35 8.82
CA LYS A 49 2.11 7.12 9.37
C LYS A 49 2.39 8.58 9.77
N ASP A 50 3.65 9.01 9.81
CA ASP A 50 3.95 10.43 10.10
C ASP A 50 3.57 11.36 8.94
N CYS A 51 3.40 10.81 7.73
CA CYS A 51 3.05 11.55 6.50
C CYS A 51 3.97 12.74 6.21
N LYS A 52 5.22 12.69 6.64
CA LYS A 52 6.24 13.71 6.35
C LYS A 52 6.91 13.45 5.01
N THR A 53 7.45 14.51 4.44
CA THR A 53 8.20 14.53 3.19
C THR A 53 9.60 15.07 3.43
N ILE A 54 10.50 14.87 2.47
CA ILE A 54 11.86 15.44 2.53
C ILE A 54 11.85 16.98 2.66
N PHE A 55 10.78 17.64 2.20
CA PHE A 55 10.63 19.10 2.25
C PHE A 55 10.31 19.63 3.65
N ASP A 56 9.80 18.79 4.57
CA ASP A 56 9.50 19.21 5.94
C ASP A 56 10.76 19.40 6.80
N TYR A 57 11.92 19.00 6.28
CA TYR A 57 13.23 19.07 6.95
C TYR A 57 14.19 20.07 6.29
N THR A 58 13.71 20.85 5.31
CA THR A 58 14.49 21.85 4.57
C THR A 58 14.07 23.26 4.99
#